data_AF-A9A0U4-F1
#
_entry.id   AF-A9A0U4-F1
#
_cell.length_a   1.000
_cell.length_b   1.000
_cell.length_c   1.000
_cell.angle_alpha   90.00
_cell.angle_beta   90.00
_cell.angle_gamma   90.00
#
_symmetry.space_group_name_H-M   'P 1'
#
loop_
_entity.id
_entity.type
_entity.pdbx_description
1 polymer ?
#
loop_
_entity_poly.entity_id
_entity_poly.type
_entity_poly.pdbx_seq_one_letter_code
_entity_poly.pdbx_strand_id
1 'polypeptide(L)'
;MLPEDLRKHLRFYFITDDSGGPAPLEQAKAAILGGATMVQYRNKAFDGRFFEEATAILRLCRVNQIPFIVNDDPVLARALGADGVHVGQADGSLKTARSIVGKNALVGVSVSTLDELARTPVEFCDYIGTGPVFATSTKPDASPVIGVAGLKAVIDRSKKPVVAIGGINAANAAACFSAGAAGVAVISCVSRADSPLEDARFLAGACGIEVFSEKLNVPWNDEFGLIDRLLAGDKKANAAEEEILKVGPGDDAAVLHALKTPVITTDAQVENVHFSFSWQRPGEVGQRAVTVVLSDLAAAYARPVSLFVNLTLPHDRPESLAIDLYAGLKKGLAVYDCALGGGNLSGGREVSLNLFAVGEARAPFYPARANARPGDDLYCTGPLGRSRAGLLALAAGLEGYDSLVEAFKFPRARFDAAIVLADYNVRCVMDISDGLAGDARHIARASGITLCFDVDTAVCSDDLQRFCEKTGNRPEEMIFSGGEDYELLFACPPETARRIGDVMPVYRLGRCLSFDGEYLRNLPEGVAPFQHGHAGSGD
;
A
#
# COMPACT_ATOMS: atom_id res chain seq x y z
N MET A 1 -12.68 -7.23 17.64
CA MET A 1 -13.83 -7.35 16.72
C MET A 1 -15.11 -7.13 17.53
N LEU A 2 -16.01 -6.27 17.08
CA LEU A 2 -17.30 -6.07 17.78
C LEU A 2 -18.23 -7.28 17.52
N PRO A 3 -19.21 -7.57 18.40
CA PRO A 3 -20.13 -8.71 18.22
C PRO A 3 -20.91 -8.69 16.90
N GLU A 4 -21.25 -7.50 16.38
CA GLU A 4 -21.93 -7.34 15.09
C GLU A 4 -21.03 -7.69 13.91
N ASP A 5 -19.74 -7.37 13.98
CA ASP A 5 -18.75 -7.74 12.97
C ASP A 5 -18.55 -9.26 12.94
N LEU A 6 -18.51 -9.90 14.11
CA LEU A 6 -18.39 -11.35 14.19
C LEU A 6 -19.55 -12.07 13.48
N ARG A 7 -20.79 -11.60 13.65
CA ARG A 7 -21.94 -12.19 12.95
C ARG A 7 -21.81 -12.10 11.44
N LYS A 8 -21.24 -11.02 10.88
CA LYS A 8 -20.99 -10.90 9.45
C LYS A 8 -20.00 -11.96 8.96
N HIS A 9 -18.93 -12.19 9.70
CA HIS A 9 -17.94 -13.21 9.36
C HIS A 9 -18.47 -14.64 9.49
N LEU A 10 -19.37 -14.91 10.44
CA LEU A 10 -19.91 -16.26 10.66
C LEU A 10 -20.93 -16.71 9.60
N ARG A 11 -21.48 -15.80 8.77
CA ARG A 11 -22.62 -16.08 7.87
C ARG A 11 -22.38 -17.30 6.99
N PHE A 12 -21.26 -17.33 6.26
CA PHE A 12 -20.81 -18.47 5.47
C PHE A 12 -19.43 -18.89 5.94
N TYR A 13 -19.41 -19.91 6.80
CA TYR A 13 -18.21 -20.46 7.40
C TYR A 13 -17.77 -21.72 6.65
N PHE A 14 -16.76 -21.60 5.79
CA PHE A 14 -16.22 -22.75 5.06
C PHE A 14 -15.18 -23.50 5.89
N ILE A 15 -15.21 -24.83 5.87
CA ILE A 15 -14.25 -25.70 6.56
C ILE A 15 -13.60 -26.60 5.52
N THR A 16 -12.27 -26.61 5.45
CA THR A 16 -11.52 -27.45 4.50
C THR A 16 -11.71 -28.93 4.78
N ASP A 17 -11.59 -29.75 3.75
CA ASP A 17 -11.65 -31.20 3.82
C ASP A 17 -10.32 -31.84 3.45
N ASP A 18 -9.82 -32.72 4.32
CA ASP A 18 -8.60 -33.49 4.16
C ASP A 18 -8.85 -34.92 3.65
N SER A 19 -10.12 -35.33 3.52
CA SER A 19 -10.53 -36.73 3.30
C SER A 19 -10.99 -37.05 1.87
N GLY A 20 -10.49 -36.30 0.88
CA GLY A 20 -10.72 -36.49 -0.55
C GLY A 20 -11.36 -35.27 -1.23
N GLY A 21 -10.81 -34.87 -2.39
CA GLY A 21 -11.18 -33.65 -3.13
C GLY A 21 -9.92 -32.90 -3.63
N PRO A 22 -10.08 -31.67 -4.15
CA PRO A 22 -8.95 -30.77 -4.44
C PRO A 22 -8.13 -30.48 -3.17
N ALA A 23 -6.90 -29.98 -3.33
CA ALA A 23 -6.10 -29.55 -2.18
C ALA A 23 -6.83 -28.48 -1.35
N PRO A 24 -6.71 -28.46 0.00
CA PRO A 24 -7.34 -27.48 0.88
C PRO A 24 -7.18 -26.01 0.43
N LEU A 25 -6.03 -25.64 -0.14
CA LEU A 25 -5.83 -24.30 -0.71
C LEU A 25 -6.78 -24.01 -1.88
N GLU A 26 -6.98 -24.95 -2.79
CA GLU A 26 -7.92 -24.79 -3.93
C GLU A 26 -9.37 -24.74 -3.45
N GLN A 27 -9.70 -25.52 -2.42
CA GLN A 27 -11.01 -25.44 -1.79
C GLN A 27 -11.25 -24.04 -1.19
N ALA A 28 -10.27 -23.51 -0.45
CA ALA A 28 -10.36 -22.17 0.14
C ALA A 28 -10.47 -21.07 -0.93
N LYS A 29 -9.72 -21.16 -2.03
CA LYS A 29 -9.85 -20.24 -3.18
C LYS A 29 -11.27 -20.22 -3.73
N ALA A 30 -11.84 -21.40 -4.02
CA ALA A 30 -13.19 -21.52 -4.53
C ALA A 30 -14.24 -20.99 -3.54
N ALA A 31 -14.09 -21.30 -2.25
CA ALA A 31 -14.99 -20.84 -1.21
C ALA A 31 -14.96 -19.31 -1.03
N ILE A 32 -13.77 -18.71 -0.93
CA ILE A 32 -13.61 -17.25 -0.77
C ILE A 32 -14.17 -16.54 -2.01
N LEU A 33 -13.80 -16.98 -3.22
CA LEU A 33 -14.32 -16.42 -4.46
C LEU A 33 -15.84 -16.61 -4.60
N GLY A 34 -16.39 -17.67 -4.00
CA GLY A 34 -17.82 -17.93 -3.93
C GLY A 34 -18.57 -17.17 -2.84
N GLY A 35 -17.87 -16.41 -1.97
CA GLY A 35 -18.49 -15.56 -0.95
C GLY A 35 -18.36 -16.08 0.49
N ALA A 36 -17.44 -17.01 0.78
CA ALA A 36 -17.16 -17.41 2.15
C ALA A 36 -16.65 -16.23 2.98
N THR A 37 -17.22 -16.06 4.17
CA THR A 37 -16.92 -14.94 5.08
C THR A 37 -16.00 -15.33 6.23
N MET A 38 -15.69 -16.62 6.36
CA MET A 38 -14.74 -17.20 7.29
C MET A 38 -14.25 -18.55 6.74
N VAL A 39 -12.98 -18.88 6.97
CA VAL A 39 -12.38 -20.16 6.57
C VAL A 39 -11.78 -20.86 7.78
N GLN A 40 -12.10 -22.14 7.96
CA GLN A 40 -11.47 -23.02 8.93
C GLN A 40 -10.56 -24.01 8.22
N TYR A 41 -9.31 -24.08 8.64
CA TYR A 41 -8.42 -25.16 8.23
C TYR A 41 -8.58 -26.36 9.17
N ARG A 42 -9.01 -27.48 8.58
CA ARG A 42 -9.17 -28.76 9.25
C ARG A 42 -8.28 -29.79 8.57
N ASN A 43 -7.37 -30.36 9.34
CA ASN A 43 -6.55 -31.50 8.94
C ASN A 43 -6.32 -32.39 10.17
N LYS A 44 -6.73 -33.66 10.07
CA LYS A 44 -6.62 -34.69 11.11
C LYS A 44 -5.37 -35.56 10.98
N ALA A 45 -4.62 -35.42 9.88
CA ALA A 45 -3.38 -36.13 9.62
C ALA A 45 -2.18 -35.19 9.83
N PHE A 46 -1.57 -35.25 11.01
CA PHE A 46 -0.47 -34.36 11.37
C PHE A 46 0.85 -34.80 10.72
N ASP A 47 1.35 -34.03 9.75
CA ASP A 47 2.71 -34.14 9.20
C ASP A 47 3.34 -32.76 8.96
N GLY A 48 4.63 -32.70 8.59
CA GLY A 48 5.36 -31.44 8.43
C GLY A 48 4.85 -30.52 7.32
N ARG A 49 4.11 -31.02 6.32
CA ARG A 49 3.57 -30.23 5.20
C ARG A 49 2.35 -29.41 5.59
N PHE A 50 1.74 -29.73 6.73
CA PHE A 50 0.62 -29.00 7.32
C PHE A 50 0.92 -27.49 7.43
N PHE A 51 2.12 -27.12 7.89
CA PHE A 51 2.42 -25.73 8.22
C PHE A 51 2.49 -24.84 6.98
N GLU A 52 3.07 -25.34 5.88
CA GLU A 52 3.14 -24.64 4.60
C GLU A 52 1.74 -24.43 4.00
N GLU A 53 0.92 -25.48 4.00
CA GLU A 53 -0.46 -25.41 3.51
C GLU A 53 -1.32 -24.45 4.33
N ALA A 54 -1.28 -24.56 5.66
CA ALA A 54 -2.01 -23.66 6.56
C ALA A 54 -1.56 -22.20 6.39
N THR A 55 -0.25 -21.98 6.21
CA THR A 55 0.30 -20.63 5.96
C THR A 55 -0.19 -20.08 4.62
N ALA A 56 -0.25 -20.90 3.57
CA ALA A 56 -0.76 -20.47 2.27
C ALA A 56 -2.23 -20.05 2.34
N ILE A 57 -3.07 -20.82 3.05
CA ILE A 57 -4.49 -20.48 3.25
C ILE A 57 -4.64 -19.25 4.14
N LEU A 58 -3.86 -19.13 5.23
CA LEU A 58 -3.85 -17.95 6.09
C LEU A 58 -3.53 -16.68 5.28
N ARG A 59 -2.48 -16.70 4.45
CA ARG A 59 -2.10 -15.56 3.61
C ARG A 59 -3.21 -15.22 2.60
N LEU A 60 -3.80 -16.24 1.98
CA LEU A 60 -4.96 -16.06 1.08
C LEU A 60 -6.13 -15.39 1.80
N CYS A 61 -6.44 -15.82 3.02
CA CYS A 61 -7.49 -15.25 3.84
C CYS A 61 -7.19 -13.77 4.19
N ARG A 62 -5.95 -13.46 4.60
CA ARG A 62 -5.51 -12.09 4.94
C ARG A 62 -5.65 -11.11 3.77
N VAL A 63 -5.17 -11.46 2.57
CA VAL A 63 -5.27 -10.57 1.39
C VAL A 63 -6.71 -10.36 0.91
N ASN A 64 -7.64 -11.22 1.35
CA ASN A 64 -9.08 -11.10 1.10
C ASN A 64 -9.86 -10.63 2.34
N GLN A 65 -9.20 -10.27 3.44
CA GLN A 65 -9.80 -9.83 4.70
C GLN A 65 -10.81 -10.84 5.30
N ILE A 66 -10.56 -12.12 5.10
CA ILE A 66 -11.36 -13.23 5.64
C ILE A 66 -10.68 -13.77 6.90
N PRO A 67 -11.38 -13.96 8.04
CA PRO A 67 -10.80 -14.59 9.21
C PRO A 67 -10.44 -16.06 8.95
N PHE A 68 -9.23 -16.44 9.35
CA PHE A 68 -8.70 -17.79 9.28
C PHE A 68 -8.69 -18.47 10.66
N ILE A 69 -9.37 -19.61 10.77
CA ILE A 69 -9.53 -20.36 12.01
C ILE A 69 -8.84 -21.71 11.91
N VAL A 70 -8.12 -22.12 12.95
CA VAL A 70 -7.54 -23.47 13.04
C VAL A 70 -8.50 -24.41 13.77
N ASN A 71 -8.68 -25.62 13.26
CA ASN A 71 -9.46 -26.67 13.92
C ASN A 71 -8.64 -27.37 15.01
N ASP A 72 -9.24 -27.54 16.20
CA ASP A 72 -8.84 -28.35 17.36
C ASP A 72 -7.47 -28.02 18.02
N ASP A 73 -6.58 -27.25 17.39
CA ASP A 73 -5.22 -27.00 17.88
C ASP A 73 -4.95 -25.49 18.17
N PRO A 74 -5.07 -25.07 19.45
CA PRO A 74 -4.76 -23.69 19.86
C PRO A 74 -3.27 -23.33 19.75
N VAL A 75 -2.35 -24.30 19.91
CA VAL A 75 -0.91 -24.06 19.88
C VAL A 75 -0.50 -23.69 18.47
N LEU A 76 -0.98 -24.46 17.51
CA LEU A 76 -0.79 -24.20 16.10
C LEU A 76 -1.45 -22.90 15.65
N ALA A 77 -2.69 -22.62 16.11
CA ALA A 77 -3.35 -21.34 15.83
C ALA A 77 -2.46 -20.16 16.25
N ARG A 78 -1.85 -20.24 17.43
CA ARG A 78 -0.89 -19.23 17.91
C ARG A 78 0.38 -19.22 17.07
N ALA A 79 0.94 -20.38 16.72
CA ALA A 79 2.18 -20.48 15.94
C ALA A 79 2.06 -19.87 14.54
N LEU A 80 0.91 -20.06 13.89
CA LEU A 80 0.60 -19.46 12.58
C LEU A 80 0.25 -17.98 12.67
N GLY A 81 -0.17 -17.50 13.85
CA GLY A 81 -0.83 -16.20 13.99
C GLY A 81 -2.19 -16.17 13.29
N ALA A 82 -2.95 -17.27 13.41
CA ALA A 82 -4.32 -17.37 12.93
C ALA A 82 -5.25 -16.41 13.69
N ASP A 83 -6.37 -16.05 13.07
CA ASP A 83 -7.36 -15.17 13.69
C ASP A 83 -8.13 -15.87 14.81
N GLY A 84 -8.08 -17.21 14.87
CA GLY A 84 -8.69 -17.96 15.96
C GLY A 84 -8.51 -19.47 15.89
N VAL A 85 -9.15 -20.14 16.84
CA VAL A 85 -9.25 -21.59 16.94
C VAL A 85 -10.71 -22.00 17.16
N HIS A 86 -11.12 -23.15 16.65
CA HIS A 86 -12.38 -23.78 16.99
C HIS A 86 -12.11 -25.16 17.56
N VAL A 87 -12.63 -25.46 18.74
CA VAL A 87 -12.36 -26.70 19.47
C VAL A 87 -13.64 -27.52 19.69
N GLY A 88 -13.51 -28.84 19.67
CA GLY A 88 -14.51 -29.77 20.16
C GLY A 88 -14.44 -29.96 21.67
N GLN A 89 -15.39 -30.74 22.21
CA GLN A 89 -15.49 -31.02 23.65
C GLN A 89 -14.32 -31.88 24.18
N ALA A 90 -13.59 -32.57 23.30
CA ALA A 90 -12.49 -33.45 23.67
C ALA A 90 -11.10 -32.78 23.57
N ASP A 91 -11.00 -31.58 22.98
CA ASP A 91 -9.71 -30.96 22.60
C ASP A 91 -9.10 -30.10 23.71
N GLY A 92 -9.45 -30.40 24.96
CA GLY A 92 -9.03 -29.66 26.14
C GLY A 92 -10.00 -28.54 26.56
N SER A 93 -9.61 -27.77 27.59
CA SER A 93 -10.50 -26.75 28.15
C SER A 93 -10.50 -25.46 27.33
N LEU A 94 -11.67 -24.83 27.17
CA LEU A 94 -11.80 -23.51 26.51
C LEU A 94 -10.95 -22.43 27.17
N LYS A 95 -10.79 -22.50 28.50
CA LYS A 95 -9.92 -21.60 29.25
C LYS A 95 -8.46 -21.73 28.81
N THR A 96 -7.99 -22.96 28.59
CA THR A 96 -6.64 -23.23 28.08
C THR A 96 -6.50 -22.71 26.65
N ALA A 97 -7.44 -23.04 25.76
CA ALA A 97 -7.43 -22.56 24.38
C ALA A 97 -7.35 -21.03 24.32
N ARG A 98 -8.22 -20.33 25.07
CA ARG A 98 -8.21 -18.87 25.23
C ARG A 98 -6.88 -18.33 25.75
N SER A 99 -6.27 -18.98 26.73
CA SER A 99 -4.97 -18.56 27.27
C SER A 99 -3.85 -18.70 26.24
N ILE A 100 -3.93 -19.69 25.35
CA ILE A 100 -2.92 -19.93 24.31
C ILE A 100 -3.11 -18.91 23.17
N VAL A 101 -4.28 -18.76 22.59
CA VAL A 101 -4.47 -17.87 21.42
C VAL A 101 -4.56 -16.39 21.81
N GLY A 102 -4.82 -16.10 23.08
CA GLY A 102 -4.89 -14.75 23.61
C GLY A 102 -6.28 -14.12 23.52
N LYS A 103 -6.38 -12.89 24.03
CA LYS A 103 -7.66 -12.17 24.19
C LYS A 103 -8.27 -11.64 22.89
N ASN A 104 -7.46 -11.48 21.83
CA ASN A 104 -7.90 -10.87 20.59
C ASN A 104 -8.31 -11.90 19.52
N ALA A 105 -7.82 -13.14 19.63
CA ALA A 105 -8.15 -14.22 18.70
C ALA A 105 -9.57 -14.75 18.97
N LEU A 106 -10.23 -15.29 17.95
CA LEU A 106 -11.54 -15.92 18.06
C LEU A 106 -11.42 -17.32 18.67
N VAL A 107 -12.35 -17.70 19.53
CA VAL A 107 -12.48 -19.07 20.07
C VAL A 107 -13.89 -19.58 19.81
N GLY A 108 -14.01 -20.57 18.93
CA GLY A 108 -15.24 -21.32 18.68
C GLY A 108 -15.30 -22.61 19.49
N VAL A 109 -16.51 -23.07 19.82
CA VAL A 109 -16.71 -24.39 20.44
C VAL A 109 -17.86 -25.15 19.80
N SER A 110 -17.69 -26.46 19.60
CA SER A 110 -18.78 -27.34 19.18
C SER A 110 -19.63 -27.79 20.38
N VAL A 111 -20.96 -27.66 20.27
CA VAL A 111 -21.96 -28.08 21.26
C VAL A 111 -23.13 -28.76 20.53
N SER A 112 -23.40 -30.01 20.84
CA SER A 112 -24.41 -30.84 20.19
C SER A 112 -25.68 -31.04 21.03
N THR A 113 -25.63 -30.77 22.34
CA THR A 113 -26.79 -30.93 23.23
C THR A 113 -26.94 -29.76 24.22
N LEU A 114 -28.13 -29.61 24.81
CA LEU A 114 -28.38 -28.62 25.86
C LEU A 114 -27.58 -28.90 27.13
N ASP A 115 -27.32 -30.18 27.43
CA ASP A 115 -26.51 -30.57 28.59
C ASP A 115 -25.03 -30.25 28.38
N GLU A 116 -24.53 -30.35 27.15
CA GLU A 116 -23.21 -29.83 26.80
C GLU A 116 -23.17 -28.31 26.90
N LEU A 117 -24.19 -27.60 26.40
CA LEU A 117 -24.26 -26.15 26.50
C LEU A 117 -24.20 -25.68 27.97
N ALA A 118 -24.95 -26.34 28.84
CA ALA A 118 -25.00 -26.01 30.26
C ALA A 118 -23.68 -26.24 31.01
N ARG A 119 -22.85 -27.18 30.53
CA ARG A 119 -21.54 -27.51 31.12
C ARG A 119 -20.37 -26.80 30.45
N THR A 120 -20.59 -26.21 29.27
CA THR A 120 -19.55 -25.50 28.52
C THR A 120 -19.32 -24.11 29.14
N PRO A 121 -18.09 -23.73 29.52
CA PRO A 121 -17.79 -22.41 30.06
C PRO A 121 -17.73 -21.38 28.93
N VAL A 122 -18.90 -20.98 28.44
CA VAL A 122 -19.11 -20.14 27.26
C VAL A 122 -18.53 -18.73 27.40
N GLU A 123 -18.16 -18.29 28.61
CA GLU A 123 -17.45 -17.03 28.83
C GLU A 123 -16.07 -16.99 28.15
N PHE A 124 -15.47 -18.15 27.86
CA PHE A 124 -14.17 -18.24 27.19
C PHE A 124 -14.25 -18.34 25.65
N CYS A 125 -15.45 -18.52 25.09
CA CYS A 125 -15.67 -18.59 23.64
C CYS A 125 -16.39 -17.35 23.08
N ASP A 126 -16.27 -17.14 21.78
CA ASP A 126 -16.88 -16.03 21.04
C ASP A 126 -18.13 -16.49 20.27
N TYR A 127 -18.17 -17.75 19.83
CA TYR A 127 -19.29 -18.34 19.11
C TYR A 127 -19.38 -19.86 19.35
N ILE A 128 -20.53 -20.44 19.01
CA ILE A 128 -20.84 -21.86 19.19
C ILE A 128 -21.19 -22.49 17.84
N GLY A 129 -20.61 -23.63 17.49
CA GLY A 129 -21.07 -24.50 16.41
C GLY A 129 -22.04 -25.55 16.95
N THR A 130 -23.21 -25.73 16.34
CA THR A 130 -24.20 -26.72 16.82
C THR A 130 -24.78 -27.59 15.73
N GLY A 131 -24.80 -28.90 15.97
CA GLY A 131 -25.24 -29.91 15.01
C GLY A 131 -24.78 -31.32 15.37
N PRO A 132 -24.96 -32.30 14.47
CA PRO A 132 -25.45 -32.13 13.10
C PRO A 132 -26.92 -31.70 13.01
N VAL A 133 -27.21 -30.62 12.27
CA VAL A 133 -28.59 -30.15 12.06
C VAL A 133 -29.31 -31.02 11.04
N PHE A 134 -28.61 -31.48 10.01
CA PHE A 134 -29.09 -32.42 9.01
C PHE A 134 -28.15 -33.63 8.91
N ALA A 135 -28.59 -34.68 8.22
CA ALA A 135 -27.77 -35.87 8.00
C ALA A 135 -26.50 -35.52 7.20
N THR A 136 -25.37 -36.10 7.60
CA THR A 136 -24.06 -35.88 6.95
C THR A 136 -23.25 -37.18 6.98
N SER A 137 -22.47 -37.42 5.92
CA SER A 137 -21.53 -38.52 5.80
C SER A 137 -20.07 -38.09 5.94
N THR A 138 -19.81 -36.80 6.25
CA THR A 138 -18.46 -36.22 6.26
C THR A 138 -17.64 -36.63 7.50
N LYS A 139 -18.31 -36.98 8.61
CA LYS A 139 -17.67 -37.43 9.86
C LYS A 139 -18.19 -38.84 10.22
N PRO A 140 -17.33 -39.87 10.33
CA PRO A 140 -17.75 -41.23 10.72
C PRO A 140 -18.37 -41.31 12.13
N ASP A 141 -18.06 -40.34 12.98
CA ASP A 141 -18.41 -40.17 14.38
C ASP A 141 -19.50 -39.10 14.62
N ALA A 142 -20.29 -38.77 13.60
CA ALA A 142 -21.31 -37.72 13.72
C ALA A 142 -22.34 -38.04 14.82
N SER A 143 -22.58 -37.06 15.70
CA SER A 143 -23.65 -37.12 16.71
C SER A 143 -25.04 -37.25 16.06
N PRO A 144 -26.06 -37.73 16.79
CA PRO A 144 -27.42 -37.83 16.27
C PRO A 144 -27.92 -36.50 15.71
N VAL A 145 -28.68 -36.57 14.60
CA VAL A 145 -29.23 -35.38 13.95
C VAL A 145 -30.22 -34.68 14.90
N ILE A 146 -29.96 -33.42 15.23
CA ILE A 146 -30.78 -32.63 16.17
C ILE A 146 -31.92 -31.86 15.48
N GLY A 147 -31.84 -31.70 14.16
CA GLY A 147 -32.82 -30.95 13.37
C GLY A 147 -32.83 -29.44 13.66
N VAL A 148 -33.62 -28.70 12.89
CA VAL A 148 -33.80 -27.24 13.05
C VAL A 148 -34.39 -26.90 14.43
N ALA A 149 -35.22 -27.78 14.99
CA ALA A 149 -35.76 -27.61 16.34
C ALA A 149 -34.67 -27.68 17.42
N GLY A 150 -33.73 -28.62 17.32
CA GLY A 150 -32.59 -28.72 18.23
C GLY A 150 -31.65 -27.52 18.11
N LEU A 151 -31.36 -27.08 16.87
CA LEU A 151 -30.63 -25.84 16.61
C LEU A 151 -31.28 -24.64 17.31
N LYS A 152 -32.60 -24.46 17.14
CA LYS A 152 -33.36 -23.39 17.79
C LYS A 152 -33.28 -23.46 19.31
N ALA A 153 -33.37 -24.66 19.88
CA ALA A 153 -33.30 -24.86 21.33
C ALA A 153 -31.95 -24.42 21.94
N VAL A 154 -30.85 -24.56 21.19
CA VAL A 154 -29.51 -24.05 21.57
C VAL A 154 -29.44 -22.53 21.39
N ILE A 155 -29.94 -22.00 20.27
CA ILE A 155 -30.00 -20.55 20.00
C ILE A 155 -30.73 -19.81 21.12
N ASP A 156 -31.93 -20.28 21.50
CA ASP A 156 -32.79 -19.60 22.48
C ASP A 156 -32.16 -19.55 23.89
N ARG A 157 -31.18 -20.42 24.19
CA ARG A 157 -30.47 -20.47 25.48
C ARG A 157 -29.07 -19.87 25.44
N SER A 158 -28.48 -19.75 24.25
CA SER A 158 -27.12 -19.26 24.09
C SER A 158 -27.05 -17.74 24.22
N LYS A 159 -26.03 -17.25 24.92
CA LYS A 159 -25.67 -15.83 24.94
C LYS A 159 -24.66 -15.46 23.83
N LYS A 160 -24.20 -16.45 23.07
CA LYS A 160 -23.20 -16.31 21.99
C LYS A 160 -23.85 -16.56 20.64
N PRO A 161 -23.35 -15.95 19.55
CA PRO A 161 -23.73 -16.31 18.19
C PRO A 161 -23.59 -17.83 17.96
N VAL A 162 -24.61 -18.44 17.36
CA VAL A 162 -24.65 -19.87 17.09
C VAL A 162 -24.58 -20.10 15.57
N VAL A 163 -23.65 -20.94 15.14
CA VAL A 163 -23.47 -21.38 13.77
C VAL A 163 -24.04 -22.79 13.64
N ALA A 164 -24.94 -23.00 12.69
CA ALA A 164 -25.45 -24.32 12.38
C ALA A 164 -24.36 -25.14 11.67
N ILE A 165 -24.15 -26.39 12.07
CA ILE A 165 -23.16 -27.29 11.45
C ILE A 165 -23.78 -28.64 11.09
N GLY A 166 -23.20 -29.33 10.11
CA GLY A 166 -23.55 -30.71 9.75
C GLY A 166 -24.74 -30.82 8.78
N GLY A 167 -24.45 -31.31 7.57
CA GLY A 167 -25.45 -31.60 6.53
C GLY A 167 -26.05 -30.38 5.84
N ILE A 168 -25.42 -29.21 5.95
CA ILE A 168 -25.93 -27.94 5.41
C ILE A 168 -25.47 -27.74 3.97
N ASN A 169 -26.36 -27.19 3.13
CA ASN A 169 -26.12 -26.79 1.75
C ASN A 169 -27.04 -25.60 1.39
N ALA A 170 -26.96 -25.10 0.15
CA ALA A 170 -27.76 -23.97 -0.31
C ALA A 170 -29.28 -24.17 -0.18
N ALA A 171 -29.77 -25.40 -0.32
CA ALA A 171 -31.20 -25.70 -0.26
C ALA A 171 -31.78 -25.65 1.17
N ASN A 172 -30.96 -25.87 2.19
CA ASN A 172 -31.43 -25.93 3.59
C ASN A 172 -30.86 -24.84 4.52
N ALA A 173 -29.87 -24.05 4.06
CA ALA A 173 -29.26 -22.97 4.85
C ALA A 173 -30.29 -21.94 5.34
N ALA A 174 -31.27 -21.58 4.51
CA ALA A 174 -32.33 -20.63 4.85
C ALA A 174 -33.15 -21.05 6.09
N ALA A 175 -33.33 -22.36 6.31
CA ALA A 175 -34.03 -22.87 7.49
C ALA A 175 -33.23 -22.63 8.79
N CYS A 176 -31.89 -22.70 8.72
CA CYS A 176 -31.01 -22.39 9.85
C CYS A 176 -31.09 -20.90 10.23
N PHE A 177 -31.05 -20.00 9.24
CA PHE A 177 -31.20 -18.56 9.48
C PHE A 177 -32.58 -18.20 10.02
N SER A 178 -33.64 -18.84 9.51
CA SER A 178 -35.01 -18.66 10.02
C SER A 178 -35.15 -19.11 11.49
N ALA A 179 -34.35 -20.07 11.93
CA ALA A 179 -34.27 -20.49 13.34
C ALA A 179 -33.47 -19.52 14.23
N GLY A 180 -32.78 -18.53 13.64
CA GLY A 180 -31.98 -17.52 14.35
C GLY A 180 -30.47 -17.78 14.36
N ALA A 181 -29.97 -18.72 13.54
CA ALA A 181 -28.54 -18.96 13.44
C ALA A 181 -27.81 -17.70 12.94
N ALA A 182 -26.65 -17.43 13.53
CA ALA A 182 -25.76 -16.35 13.08
C ALA A 182 -25.07 -16.69 11.74
N GLY A 183 -25.01 -17.97 11.40
CA GLY A 183 -24.43 -18.45 10.17
C GLY A 183 -24.50 -19.97 10.03
N VAL A 184 -23.90 -20.46 8.95
CA VAL A 184 -23.81 -21.90 8.65
C VAL A 184 -22.37 -22.29 8.37
N ALA A 185 -21.95 -23.46 8.88
CA ALA A 185 -20.65 -24.03 8.55
C ALA A 185 -20.79 -25.26 7.65
N VAL A 186 -19.99 -25.30 6.59
CA VAL A 186 -20.07 -26.34 5.55
C VAL A 186 -18.69 -26.91 5.21
N ILE A 187 -18.68 -28.17 4.78
CA ILE A 187 -17.50 -28.87 4.25
C ILE A 187 -17.84 -29.35 2.83
N SER A 188 -18.57 -30.46 2.75
CA SER A 188 -18.69 -31.25 1.51
C SER A 188 -19.51 -30.60 0.41
N CYS A 189 -20.43 -29.68 0.73
CA CYS A 189 -21.20 -28.99 -0.30
C CYS A 189 -20.35 -28.01 -1.14
N VAL A 190 -19.10 -27.76 -0.74
CA VAL A 190 -18.13 -27.00 -1.54
C VAL A 190 -16.92 -27.90 -1.85
N SER A 191 -16.32 -28.52 -0.84
CA SER A 191 -15.06 -29.27 -1.01
C SER A 191 -15.16 -30.52 -1.88
N ARG A 192 -16.37 -31.11 -2.00
CA ARG A 192 -16.65 -32.32 -2.78
C ARG A 192 -17.69 -32.11 -3.88
N ALA A 193 -18.01 -30.85 -4.18
CA ALA A 193 -18.91 -30.51 -5.27
C ALA A 193 -18.21 -30.73 -6.63
N ASP A 194 -19.00 -31.06 -7.65
CA ASP A 194 -18.49 -31.10 -9.03
C ASP A 194 -18.06 -29.70 -9.50
N SER A 195 -18.75 -28.66 -9.00
CA SER A 195 -18.45 -27.25 -9.26
C SER A 195 -18.35 -26.45 -7.95
N PRO A 196 -17.20 -26.51 -7.24
CA PRO A 196 -17.04 -25.88 -5.92
C PRO A 196 -17.37 -24.39 -5.88
N LEU A 197 -17.00 -23.64 -6.92
CA LEU A 197 -17.25 -22.20 -6.99
C LEU A 197 -18.75 -21.89 -7.16
N GLU A 198 -19.45 -22.62 -8.03
CA GLU A 198 -20.89 -22.40 -8.25
C GLU A 198 -21.70 -22.75 -7.02
N ASP A 199 -21.39 -23.87 -6.37
CA ASP A 199 -22.06 -24.29 -5.13
C ASP A 199 -21.78 -23.33 -3.97
N ALA A 200 -20.56 -22.79 -3.88
CA ALA A 200 -20.23 -21.73 -2.93
C ALA A 200 -21.05 -20.46 -3.19
N ARG A 201 -21.25 -20.07 -4.46
CA ARG A 201 -22.10 -18.92 -4.84
C ARG A 201 -23.57 -19.14 -4.51
N PHE A 202 -24.12 -20.33 -4.78
CA PHE A 202 -25.49 -20.66 -4.38
C PHE A 202 -25.66 -20.61 -2.87
N LEU A 203 -24.68 -21.11 -2.12
CA LEU A 203 -24.69 -21.02 -0.67
C LEU A 203 -24.58 -19.58 -0.18
N ALA A 204 -23.72 -18.74 -0.76
CA ALA A 204 -23.62 -17.33 -0.44
C ALA A 204 -24.96 -16.60 -0.64
N GLY A 205 -25.65 -16.87 -1.76
CA GLY A 205 -27.01 -16.36 -2.01
C GLY A 205 -28.01 -16.80 -0.93
N ALA A 206 -28.01 -18.09 -0.55
CA ALA A 206 -28.84 -18.60 0.54
C ALA A 206 -28.47 -18.01 1.91
N CYS A 207 -27.22 -17.58 2.07
CA CYS A 207 -26.72 -16.87 3.25
C CYS A 207 -26.95 -15.35 3.18
N GLY A 208 -27.61 -14.81 2.14
CA GLY A 208 -27.83 -13.38 1.95
C GLY A 208 -26.54 -12.57 1.82
N ILE A 209 -25.52 -13.14 1.18
CA ILE A 209 -24.22 -12.51 0.90
C ILE A 209 -24.20 -12.14 -0.58
N GLU A 210 -23.97 -10.87 -0.86
CA GLU A 210 -23.73 -10.39 -2.22
C GLU A 210 -22.25 -10.60 -2.58
N VAL A 211 -21.98 -11.30 -3.68
CA VAL A 211 -20.62 -11.55 -4.18
C VAL A 211 -20.27 -10.45 -5.17
N PHE A 212 -19.41 -9.51 -4.76
CA PHE A 212 -19.10 -8.32 -5.55
C PHE A 212 -17.87 -8.44 -6.46
N SER A 213 -17.03 -9.47 -6.27
CA SER A 213 -15.78 -9.63 -7.02
C SER A 213 -15.77 -10.92 -7.82
N GLU A 214 -15.38 -10.82 -9.10
CA GLU A 214 -15.06 -11.96 -9.96
C GLU A 214 -13.61 -12.42 -9.82
N LYS A 215 -12.78 -11.65 -9.10
CA LYS A 215 -11.34 -11.91 -8.94
C LYS A 215 -10.99 -12.11 -7.47
N LEU A 216 -10.16 -13.11 -7.23
CA LEU A 216 -9.58 -13.40 -5.93
C LEU A 216 -8.29 -12.59 -5.77
N ASN A 217 -8.11 -11.92 -4.63
CA ASN A 217 -6.81 -11.38 -4.30
C ASN A 217 -5.86 -12.54 -4.00
N VAL A 218 -4.70 -12.52 -4.65
CA VAL A 218 -3.68 -13.58 -4.53
C VAL A 218 -2.51 -13.06 -3.69
N PRO A 219 -2.06 -13.82 -2.68
CA PRO A 219 -0.85 -13.47 -1.95
C PRO A 219 0.39 -13.71 -2.82
N TRP A 220 1.41 -12.88 -2.68
CA TRP A 220 2.68 -13.00 -3.40
C TRP A 220 3.59 -14.07 -2.79
N ASN A 221 3.13 -15.32 -2.72
CA ASN A 221 3.90 -16.44 -2.15
C ASN A 221 4.99 -16.96 -3.09
N ASP A 222 4.83 -16.71 -4.40
CA ASP A 222 5.81 -16.99 -5.44
C ASP A 222 6.51 -15.69 -5.81
N GLU A 223 7.58 -15.39 -5.10
CA GLU A 223 8.37 -14.16 -5.29
C GLU A 223 8.93 -14.08 -6.72
N PHE A 224 9.53 -15.16 -7.21
CA PHE A 224 10.13 -15.20 -8.55
C PHE A 224 9.06 -15.08 -9.64
N GLY A 225 7.94 -15.80 -9.51
CA GLY A 225 6.82 -15.65 -10.44
C GLY A 225 6.16 -14.26 -10.39
N LEU A 226 6.20 -13.56 -9.25
CA LEU A 226 5.82 -12.15 -9.20
C LEU A 226 6.85 -11.29 -9.92
N ILE A 227 8.15 -11.42 -9.64
CA ILE A 227 9.23 -10.68 -10.35
C ILE A 227 9.09 -10.85 -11.87
N ASP A 228 8.90 -12.08 -12.35
CA ASP A 228 8.68 -12.36 -13.77
C ASP A 228 7.49 -11.58 -14.34
N ARG A 229 6.39 -11.44 -13.58
CA ARG A 229 5.21 -10.66 -13.98
C ARG A 229 5.43 -9.15 -13.92
N LEU A 230 6.21 -8.67 -12.96
CA LEU A 230 6.58 -7.25 -12.86
C LEU A 230 7.45 -6.83 -14.05
N LEU A 231 8.33 -7.73 -14.51
CA LEU A 231 9.19 -7.55 -15.68
C LEU A 231 8.49 -7.95 -17.00
N ALA A 232 7.41 -8.74 -16.95
CA ALA A 232 6.63 -9.10 -18.12
C ALA A 232 6.04 -7.84 -18.76
N GLY A 233 6.34 -7.65 -20.05
CA GLY A 233 6.04 -6.42 -20.78
C GLY A 233 7.28 -5.78 -21.42
N ASP A 234 8.48 -6.12 -20.93
CA ASP A 234 9.74 -5.48 -21.35
C ASP A 234 10.56 -6.34 -22.33
N LYS A 235 10.01 -7.44 -22.84
CA LYS A 235 10.73 -8.35 -23.78
C LYS A 235 10.94 -7.77 -25.18
N LYS A 236 10.35 -6.62 -25.47
CA LYS A 236 10.90 -5.72 -26.48
C LYS A 236 11.62 -4.65 -25.69
N ALA A 237 12.89 -4.88 -25.36
CA ALA A 237 13.75 -3.77 -25.01
C ALA A 237 13.53 -2.71 -26.09
N ASN A 238 13.08 -1.52 -25.70
CA ASN A 238 13.08 -0.43 -26.67
C ASN A 238 14.53 -0.28 -27.13
N ALA A 239 14.78 0.04 -28.40
CA ALA A 239 16.15 0.24 -28.89
C ALA A 239 16.96 1.20 -27.99
N ALA A 240 16.28 2.14 -27.32
CA ALA A 240 16.84 3.02 -26.29
C ALA A 240 17.33 2.29 -25.02
N GLU A 241 16.67 1.23 -24.57
CA GLU A 241 17.12 0.42 -23.43
C GLU A 241 18.35 -0.43 -23.78
N GLU A 242 18.44 -0.99 -25.00
CA GLU A 242 19.62 -1.74 -25.46
C GLU A 242 20.87 -0.83 -25.64
N GLU A 243 20.64 0.45 -25.95
CA GLU A 243 21.67 1.48 -25.97
C GLU A 243 22.15 1.87 -24.56
N ILE A 244 21.40 1.54 -23.51
CA ILE A 244 21.69 1.89 -22.12
C ILE A 244 22.20 0.70 -21.29
N LEU A 245 21.54 -0.46 -21.39
CA LEU A 245 21.82 -1.68 -20.65
C LEU A 245 22.43 -2.74 -21.59
N LYS A 246 23.62 -3.22 -21.24
CA LYS A 246 24.22 -4.44 -21.83
C LYS A 246 23.59 -5.70 -21.24
N VAL A 247 23.24 -5.66 -19.96
CA VAL A 247 22.52 -6.70 -19.23
C VAL A 247 21.46 -5.99 -18.40
N GLY A 248 20.19 -6.33 -18.61
CA GLY A 248 19.05 -5.74 -17.91
C GLY A 248 18.57 -6.60 -16.73
N PRO A 249 17.36 -6.32 -16.20
CA PRO A 249 16.74 -7.10 -15.14
C PRO A 249 16.58 -8.58 -15.50
N GLY A 250 16.82 -9.47 -14.54
CA GLY A 250 16.68 -10.93 -14.68
C GLY A 250 17.98 -11.73 -14.56
N ASP A 251 19.12 -11.03 -14.44
CA ASP A 251 20.42 -11.60 -14.05
C ASP A 251 20.81 -11.07 -12.64
N ASP A 252 21.89 -11.59 -12.05
CA ASP A 252 22.36 -11.23 -10.70
C ASP A 252 22.70 -9.73 -10.57
N ALA A 253 23.10 -9.10 -11.68
CA ALA A 253 23.42 -7.68 -11.72
C ALA A 253 23.24 -7.11 -13.14
N ALA A 254 22.84 -5.83 -13.20
CA ALA A 254 22.78 -5.10 -14.45
C ALA A 254 24.18 -4.63 -14.90
N VAL A 255 24.38 -4.56 -16.21
CA VAL A 255 25.59 -3.98 -16.81
C VAL A 255 25.19 -2.79 -17.66
N LEU A 256 25.67 -1.60 -17.31
CA LEU A 256 25.45 -0.38 -18.09
C LEU A 256 26.52 -0.24 -19.20
N HIS A 257 26.17 0.46 -20.27
CA HIS A 257 27.18 0.99 -21.19
C HIS A 257 28.05 2.03 -20.49
N ALA A 258 29.25 2.27 -21.03
CA ALA A 258 30.21 3.18 -20.39
C ALA A 258 29.68 4.62 -20.41
N LEU A 259 29.47 5.19 -19.22
CA LEU A 259 29.08 6.58 -19.02
C LEU A 259 30.32 7.46 -18.84
N LYS A 260 30.32 8.66 -19.44
CA LYS A 260 31.47 9.58 -19.31
C LYS A 260 31.57 10.20 -17.92
N THR A 261 30.44 10.69 -17.43
CA THR A 261 30.31 11.34 -16.12
C THR A 261 29.00 10.88 -15.47
N PRO A 262 29.02 9.75 -14.75
CA PRO A 262 27.81 9.25 -14.09
C PRO A 262 27.41 10.16 -12.94
N VAL A 263 26.10 10.40 -12.81
CA VAL A 263 25.47 11.07 -11.67
C VAL A 263 24.54 10.07 -11.03
N ILE A 264 24.55 10.01 -9.70
CA ILE A 264 23.83 9.00 -8.95
C ILE A 264 23.02 9.70 -7.87
N THR A 265 21.76 9.30 -7.72
CA THR A 265 20.89 9.75 -6.63
C THR A 265 20.03 8.60 -6.11
N THR A 266 19.49 8.77 -4.91
CA THR A 266 18.59 7.82 -4.27
C THR A 266 17.49 8.56 -3.52
N ASP A 267 16.29 7.99 -3.55
CA ASP A 267 15.11 8.51 -2.86
C ASP A 267 14.29 7.33 -2.28
N ALA A 268 13.49 7.58 -1.26
CA ALA A 268 12.63 6.58 -0.65
C ALA A 268 11.19 7.09 -0.53
N GLN A 269 10.26 6.25 -0.97
CA GLN A 269 8.81 6.47 -0.85
C GLN A 269 8.25 5.43 0.11
N VAL A 270 7.58 5.88 1.18
CA VAL A 270 7.12 5.01 2.28
C VAL A 270 5.64 5.28 2.55
N GLU A 271 4.84 4.22 2.62
CA GLU A 271 3.41 4.29 2.93
C GLU A 271 3.19 4.98 4.29
N ASN A 272 2.22 5.88 4.35
CA ASN A 272 1.88 6.74 5.50
C ASN A 272 2.93 7.79 5.88
N VAL A 273 4.02 7.92 5.12
CA VAL A 273 4.96 9.05 5.22
C VAL A 273 4.83 9.93 3.98
N HIS A 274 4.93 9.34 2.79
CA HIS A 274 4.97 10.05 1.51
C HIS A 274 3.70 9.84 0.66
N PHE A 275 3.01 8.70 0.86
CA PHE A 275 1.76 8.36 0.17
C PHE A 275 0.85 7.51 1.06
N SER A 276 -0.44 7.38 0.72
CA SER A 276 -1.33 6.38 1.33
C SER A 276 -2.29 5.80 0.31
N PHE A 277 -2.51 4.48 0.36
CA PHE A 277 -3.49 3.82 -0.50
C PHE A 277 -4.95 4.11 -0.12
N SER A 278 -5.18 4.83 0.99
CA SER A 278 -6.51 5.33 1.34
C SER A 278 -7.00 6.45 0.42
N TRP A 279 -6.08 7.20 -0.20
CA TRP A 279 -6.40 8.35 -1.05
C TRP A 279 -5.60 8.42 -2.37
N GLN A 280 -4.61 7.56 -2.59
CA GLN A 280 -3.85 7.47 -3.84
C GLN A 280 -3.84 6.05 -4.41
N ARG A 281 -4.01 5.92 -5.72
CA ARG A 281 -3.98 4.60 -6.36
C ARG A 281 -2.54 4.10 -6.51
N PRO A 282 -2.28 2.78 -6.46
CA PRO A 282 -0.92 2.26 -6.49
C PRO A 282 -0.13 2.64 -7.76
N GLY A 283 -0.77 2.62 -8.94
CA GLY A 283 -0.13 3.08 -10.17
C GLY A 283 0.22 4.57 -10.18
N GLU A 284 -0.53 5.41 -9.46
CA GLU A 284 -0.20 6.84 -9.31
C GLU A 284 1.04 7.00 -8.42
N VAL A 285 1.12 6.24 -7.32
CA VAL A 285 2.30 6.20 -6.44
C VAL A 285 3.54 5.78 -7.22
N GLY A 286 3.46 4.69 -7.99
CA GLY A 286 4.58 4.19 -8.79
C GLY A 286 5.09 5.22 -9.81
N GLN A 287 4.17 5.90 -10.52
CA GLN A 287 4.55 6.93 -11.49
C GLN A 287 5.20 8.15 -10.82
N ARG A 288 4.62 8.61 -9.71
CA ARG A 288 5.17 9.72 -8.93
C ARG A 288 6.57 9.42 -8.41
N ALA A 289 6.78 8.22 -7.86
CA ALA A 289 8.05 7.82 -7.27
C ALA A 289 9.23 7.94 -8.25
N VAL A 290 9.03 7.59 -9.53
CA VAL A 290 10.03 7.83 -10.58
C VAL A 290 10.34 9.31 -10.75
N THR A 291 9.31 10.16 -10.78
CA THR A 291 9.52 11.60 -10.96
C THR A 291 10.31 12.21 -9.81
N VAL A 292 10.00 11.82 -8.57
CA VAL A 292 10.70 12.31 -7.37
C VAL A 292 12.20 12.08 -7.49
N VAL A 293 12.63 10.83 -7.71
CA VAL A 293 14.06 10.50 -7.78
C VAL A 293 14.74 11.09 -9.01
N LEU A 294 14.02 11.27 -10.13
CA LEU A 294 14.59 11.88 -11.34
C LEU A 294 14.66 13.42 -11.27
N SER A 295 13.92 14.06 -10.36
CA SER A 295 14.01 15.51 -10.11
C SER A 295 15.44 15.93 -9.73
N ASP A 296 16.11 15.16 -8.88
CA ASP A 296 17.52 15.33 -8.52
C ASP A 296 18.44 15.30 -9.74
N LEU A 297 18.19 14.39 -10.68
CA LEU A 297 18.97 14.30 -11.92
C LEU A 297 18.74 15.52 -12.81
N ALA A 298 17.50 16.04 -12.86
CA ALA A 298 17.20 17.29 -13.57
C ALA A 298 17.97 18.46 -12.97
N ALA A 299 17.95 18.59 -11.63
CA ALA A 299 18.72 19.58 -10.89
C ALA A 299 20.24 19.47 -11.11
N ALA A 300 20.74 18.27 -11.40
CA ALA A 300 22.14 17.99 -11.72
C ALA A 300 22.50 18.13 -13.21
N TYR A 301 21.56 18.53 -14.07
CA TYR A 301 21.70 18.52 -15.54
C TYR A 301 22.13 17.15 -16.09
N ALA A 302 21.69 16.07 -15.46
CA ALA A 302 22.02 14.71 -15.83
C ALA A 302 20.86 14.08 -16.59
N ARG A 303 21.11 13.64 -17.83
CA ARG A 303 20.11 12.87 -18.57
C ARG A 303 19.86 11.55 -17.83
N PRO A 304 18.60 11.14 -17.58
CA PRO A 304 18.31 9.83 -16.99
C PRO A 304 18.89 8.70 -17.83
N VAL A 305 19.44 7.69 -17.16
CA VAL A 305 20.00 6.50 -17.79
C VAL A 305 19.22 5.29 -17.30
N SER A 306 19.30 4.98 -16.00
CA SER A 306 18.67 3.77 -15.46
C SER A 306 18.18 3.95 -14.03
N LEU A 307 17.08 3.29 -13.69
CA LEU A 307 16.48 3.25 -12.35
C LEU A 307 16.48 1.83 -11.78
N PHE A 308 16.79 1.70 -10.50
CA PHE A 308 16.75 0.46 -9.74
C PHE A 308 15.75 0.59 -8.59
N VAL A 309 14.94 -0.46 -8.36
CA VAL A 309 13.81 -0.41 -7.44
C VAL A 309 13.89 -1.52 -6.38
N ASN A 310 14.05 -1.15 -5.12
CA ASN A 310 13.86 -2.07 -4.00
C ASN A 310 12.46 -1.88 -3.42
N LEU A 311 11.55 -2.78 -3.77
CA LEU A 311 10.18 -2.80 -3.30
C LEU A 311 10.04 -3.68 -2.05
N THR A 312 9.54 -3.09 -0.97
CA THR A 312 9.09 -3.83 0.21
C THR A 312 7.57 -3.94 0.18
N LEU A 313 7.06 -5.16 0.34
CA LEU A 313 5.64 -5.48 0.30
C LEU A 313 5.25 -6.31 1.53
N PRO A 314 4.24 -5.94 2.31
CA PRO A 314 3.75 -6.79 3.40
C PRO A 314 3.05 -8.06 2.89
N HIS A 315 3.16 -9.17 3.62
CA HIS A 315 2.57 -10.48 3.23
C HIS A 315 1.04 -10.54 3.26
N ASP A 316 0.39 -9.56 3.90
CA ASP A 316 -1.07 -9.40 3.93
C ASP A 316 -1.58 -8.50 2.79
N ARG A 317 -0.69 -8.03 1.91
CA ARG A 317 -1.06 -7.32 0.68
C ARG A 317 -1.09 -8.27 -0.51
N PRO A 318 -2.01 -8.05 -1.47
CA PRO A 318 -2.08 -8.87 -2.67
C PRO A 318 -0.93 -8.55 -3.64
N GLU A 319 -0.55 -9.53 -4.46
CA GLU A 319 0.46 -9.36 -5.52
C GLU A 319 0.05 -8.29 -6.55
N SER A 320 -1.25 -8.08 -6.77
CA SER A 320 -1.78 -7.05 -7.67
C SER A 320 -1.34 -5.65 -7.27
N LEU A 321 -1.08 -5.41 -5.98
CA LEU A 321 -0.56 -4.13 -5.50
C LEU A 321 0.81 -3.82 -6.10
N ALA A 322 1.72 -4.80 -6.12
CA ALA A 322 3.05 -4.64 -6.73
C ALA A 322 2.95 -4.49 -8.25
N ILE A 323 2.05 -5.24 -8.89
CA ILE A 323 1.80 -5.14 -10.33
C ILE A 323 1.34 -3.73 -10.71
N ASP A 324 0.39 -3.17 -9.97
CA ASP A 324 -0.12 -1.81 -10.23
C ASP A 324 0.96 -0.74 -9.96
N LEU A 325 1.76 -0.89 -8.89
CA LEU A 325 2.92 -0.03 -8.62
C LEU A 325 3.91 -0.05 -9.78
N TYR A 326 4.30 -1.24 -10.27
CA TYR A 326 5.23 -1.38 -11.40
C TYR A 326 4.64 -0.86 -12.71
N ALA A 327 3.34 -1.01 -12.95
CA ALA A 327 2.69 -0.40 -14.09
C ALA A 327 2.79 1.15 -14.05
N GLY A 328 2.69 1.74 -12.85
CA GLY A 328 2.96 3.15 -12.60
C GLY A 328 4.42 3.54 -12.85
N LEU A 329 5.37 2.80 -12.27
CA LEU A 329 6.81 3.01 -12.45
C LEU A 329 7.17 3.00 -13.93
N LYS A 330 6.70 2.02 -14.70
CA LYS A 330 6.95 1.92 -16.15
C LYS A 330 6.41 3.13 -16.92
N LYS A 331 5.24 3.66 -16.55
CA LYS A 331 4.73 4.91 -17.14
C LYS A 331 5.64 6.09 -16.82
N GLY A 332 6.11 6.21 -15.58
CA GLY A 332 7.06 7.26 -15.18
C GLY A 332 8.38 7.17 -15.94
N LEU A 333 8.95 5.97 -16.07
CA LEU A 333 10.18 5.71 -16.82
C LEU A 333 10.07 6.11 -18.29
N ALA A 334 8.94 5.77 -18.94
CA ALA A 334 8.67 6.11 -20.33
C ALA A 334 8.56 7.63 -20.58
N VAL A 335 8.17 8.44 -19.58
CA VAL A 335 8.11 9.90 -19.73
C VAL A 335 9.50 10.52 -19.87
N TYR A 336 10.52 9.90 -19.30
CA TYR A 336 11.88 10.46 -19.23
C TYR A 336 12.93 9.64 -19.98
N ASP A 337 12.49 8.68 -20.81
CA ASP A 337 13.36 7.75 -21.55
C ASP A 337 14.41 7.07 -20.64
N CYS A 338 14.00 6.67 -19.43
CA CYS A 338 14.86 6.03 -18.44
C CYS A 338 14.63 4.52 -18.42
N ALA A 339 15.70 3.72 -18.43
CA ALA A 339 15.60 2.27 -18.44
C ALA A 339 15.37 1.69 -17.03
N LEU A 340 14.60 0.61 -16.90
CA LEU A 340 14.55 -0.16 -15.66
C LEU A 340 15.80 -1.06 -15.56
N GLY A 341 16.72 -0.73 -14.67
CA GLY A 341 17.99 -1.45 -14.50
C GLY A 341 17.87 -2.73 -13.68
N GLY A 342 16.96 -2.78 -12.72
CA GLY A 342 16.77 -3.95 -11.87
C GLY A 342 16.17 -3.58 -10.51
N GLY A 343 16.35 -4.45 -9.53
CA GLY A 343 15.76 -4.23 -8.22
C GLY A 343 15.69 -5.47 -7.35
N ASN A 344 14.97 -5.33 -6.24
CA ASN A 344 14.68 -6.41 -5.30
C ASN A 344 13.23 -6.31 -4.82
N LEU A 345 12.59 -7.46 -4.60
CA LEU A 345 11.34 -7.55 -3.87
C LEU A 345 11.61 -8.17 -2.50
N SER A 346 11.06 -7.60 -1.43
CA SER A 346 11.20 -8.17 -0.08
C SER A 346 9.95 -8.03 0.76
N GLY A 347 9.80 -8.92 1.72
CA GLY A 347 8.78 -8.82 2.76
C GLY A 347 9.10 -7.72 3.76
N GLY A 348 8.08 -7.00 4.24
CA GLY A 348 8.25 -6.02 5.31
C GLY A 348 6.96 -5.64 6.01
N ARG A 349 7.01 -4.58 6.82
CA ARG A 349 5.89 -4.13 7.66
C ARG A 349 4.95 -3.17 6.93
N GLU A 350 5.48 -2.37 6.02
CA GLU A 350 4.76 -1.37 5.25
C GLU A 350 5.25 -1.40 3.80
N VAL A 351 4.47 -0.82 2.90
CA VAL A 351 4.90 -0.71 1.51
C VAL A 351 5.92 0.42 1.40
N SER A 352 7.09 0.12 0.83
CA SER A 352 8.10 1.14 0.54
C SER A 352 8.82 0.87 -0.78
N LEU A 353 9.15 1.93 -1.51
CA LEU A 353 9.99 1.91 -2.69
C LEU A 353 11.29 2.65 -2.35
N ASN A 354 12.42 1.96 -2.37
CA ASN A 354 13.73 2.60 -2.30
C ASN A 354 14.31 2.60 -3.71
N LEU A 355 14.54 3.81 -4.22
CA LEU A 355 14.87 4.06 -5.61
C LEU A 355 16.32 4.52 -5.71
N PHE A 356 17.01 4.01 -6.71
CA PHE A 356 18.37 4.39 -7.03
C PHE A 356 18.44 4.70 -8.52
N ALA A 357 18.78 5.94 -8.88
CA ALA A 357 18.83 6.38 -10.27
C ALA A 357 20.25 6.73 -10.68
N VAL A 358 20.58 6.35 -11.91
CA VAL A 358 21.82 6.71 -12.61
C VAL A 358 21.45 7.64 -13.76
N GLY A 359 22.17 8.75 -13.86
CA GLY A 359 22.15 9.67 -14.98
C GLY A 359 23.54 9.89 -15.57
N GLU A 360 23.59 10.58 -16.70
CA GLU A 360 24.83 11.03 -17.33
C GLU A 360 24.84 12.57 -17.41
N ALA A 361 25.83 13.19 -16.76
CA ALA A 361 25.92 14.65 -16.70
C ALA A 361 26.12 15.27 -18.10
N ARG A 362 25.44 16.39 -18.35
CA ARG A 362 25.74 17.25 -19.50
C ARG A 362 27.05 18.00 -19.25
N ALA A 363 28.11 17.62 -19.96
CA ALA A 363 29.38 18.36 -19.96
C ALA A 363 29.20 19.81 -20.50
N PRO A 364 30.01 20.79 -20.06
CA PRO A 364 31.26 20.62 -19.30
C PRO A 364 31.16 20.88 -17.78
N PHE A 365 29.99 21.18 -17.21
CA PHE A 365 29.88 21.54 -15.79
C PHE A 365 28.69 20.88 -15.09
N TYR A 366 28.92 20.56 -13.82
CA TYR A 366 27.91 20.11 -12.88
C TYR A 366 27.41 21.33 -12.08
N PRO A 367 26.09 21.63 -12.05
CA PRO A 367 25.56 22.71 -11.23
C PRO A 367 25.68 22.30 -9.76
N ALA A 368 26.09 23.23 -8.89
CA ALA A 368 26.27 22.96 -7.48
C ALA A 368 25.63 24.06 -6.64
N ARG A 369 25.00 23.66 -5.53
CA ARG A 369 24.38 24.55 -4.55
C ARG A 369 25.34 25.64 -4.04
N ALA A 370 26.65 25.37 -4.05
CA ALA A 370 27.71 26.28 -3.59
C ALA A 370 28.09 27.39 -4.58
N ASN A 371 27.47 27.45 -5.77
CA ASN A 371 27.87 28.39 -6.82
C ASN A 371 27.09 29.71 -6.86
N ALA A 372 26.10 29.92 -5.97
CA ALA A 372 25.44 31.22 -5.84
C ALA A 372 26.44 32.26 -5.31
N ARG A 373 26.33 33.51 -5.79
CA ARG A 373 27.24 34.61 -5.44
C ARG A 373 26.46 35.85 -4.99
N PRO A 374 27.05 36.68 -4.11
CA PRO A 374 26.51 38.02 -3.86
C PRO A 374 26.35 38.80 -5.17
N GLY A 375 25.17 39.38 -5.39
CA GLY A 375 24.79 40.07 -6.63
C GLY A 375 24.00 39.22 -7.62
N ASP A 376 23.93 37.89 -7.43
CA ASP A 376 22.93 37.05 -8.10
C ASP A 376 21.53 37.30 -7.50
N ASP A 377 20.51 36.95 -8.26
CA ASP A 377 19.14 36.82 -7.77
C ASP A 377 18.75 35.33 -7.71
N LEU A 378 17.79 35.01 -6.84
CA LEU A 378 17.23 33.67 -6.67
C LEU A 378 15.93 33.54 -7.47
N TYR A 379 15.75 32.42 -8.16
CA TYR A 379 14.61 32.17 -9.04
C TYR A 379 14.10 30.73 -8.93
N CYS A 380 12.84 30.50 -9.33
CA CYS A 380 12.32 29.17 -9.61
C CYS A 380 11.63 29.05 -10.97
N THR A 381 11.38 27.81 -11.41
CA THR A 381 10.85 27.47 -12.75
C THR A 381 9.32 27.35 -12.83
N GLY A 382 8.62 27.51 -11.71
CA GLY A 382 7.16 27.35 -11.66
C GLY A 382 6.54 27.92 -10.37
N PRO A 383 5.20 27.99 -10.34
CA PRO A 383 4.47 28.32 -9.12
C PRO A 383 4.74 27.28 -8.04
N LEU A 384 4.73 27.71 -6.78
CA LEU A 384 5.11 26.88 -5.62
C LEU A 384 3.94 26.68 -4.66
N GLY A 385 4.04 25.69 -3.79
CA GLY A 385 3.04 25.34 -2.77
C GLY A 385 1.82 24.59 -3.30
N ARG A 386 1.79 24.30 -4.60
CA ARG A 386 0.65 23.61 -5.24
C ARG A 386 0.59 22.15 -4.80
N SER A 387 1.73 21.50 -4.68
CA SER A 387 1.81 20.08 -4.26
C SER A 387 1.29 19.90 -2.84
N ARG A 388 1.72 20.74 -1.89
CA ARG A 388 1.24 20.69 -0.50
C ARG A 388 -0.28 20.90 -0.40
N ALA A 389 -0.82 21.89 -1.12
CA ALA A 389 -2.27 22.11 -1.16
C ALA A 389 -3.02 20.93 -1.80
N GLY A 390 -2.45 20.32 -2.84
CA GLY A 390 -2.94 19.11 -3.48
C GLY A 390 -3.04 17.92 -2.53
N LEU A 391 -2.00 17.68 -1.74
CA LEU A 391 -1.99 16.65 -0.70
C LEU A 391 -3.11 16.87 0.32
N LEU A 392 -3.25 18.10 0.83
CA LEU A 392 -4.28 18.43 1.82
C LEU A 392 -5.69 18.25 1.25
N ALA A 393 -5.93 18.70 0.02
CA ALA A 393 -7.20 18.51 -0.66
C ALA A 393 -7.52 17.02 -0.87
N LEU A 394 -6.53 16.25 -1.33
CA LEU A 394 -6.66 14.82 -1.61
C LEU A 394 -6.93 14.01 -0.34
N ALA A 395 -6.17 14.24 0.72
CA ALA A 395 -6.31 13.52 1.99
C ALA A 395 -7.65 13.83 2.68
N ALA A 396 -8.16 15.05 2.53
CA ALA A 396 -9.47 15.45 3.06
C ALA A 396 -10.65 15.11 2.14
N GLY A 397 -10.41 14.55 0.94
CA GLY A 397 -11.45 14.21 -0.02
C GLY A 397 -12.19 15.44 -0.57
N LEU A 398 -11.52 16.58 -0.70
CA LEU A 398 -12.13 17.81 -1.19
C LEU A 398 -12.25 17.81 -2.71
N GLU A 399 -13.44 18.15 -3.21
CA GLU A 399 -13.73 18.29 -4.63
C GLU A 399 -13.42 19.71 -5.15
N GLY A 400 -13.15 19.84 -6.45
CA GLY A 400 -12.95 21.13 -7.13
C GLY A 400 -11.53 21.69 -7.07
N TYR A 401 -10.56 20.87 -6.63
CA TYR A 401 -9.13 21.22 -6.56
C TYR A 401 -8.27 20.31 -7.45
N ASP A 402 -8.83 19.84 -8.57
CA ASP A 402 -8.20 18.83 -9.43
C ASP A 402 -6.79 19.24 -9.89
N SER A 403 -6.56 20.52 -10.20
CA SER A 403 -5.24 21.03 -10.62
C SER A 403 -4.17 20.99 -9.52
N LEU A 404 -4.57 21.11 -8.25
CA LEU A 404 -3.67 21.00 -7.10
C LEU A 404 -3.42 19.53 -6.78
N VAL A 405 -4.46 18.71 -6.78
CA VAL A 405 -4.35 17.26 -6.60
C VAL A 405 -3.46 16.64 -7.68
N GLU A 406 -3.59 17.09 -8.92
CA GLU A 406 -2.73 16.68 -10.04
C GLU A 406 -1.27 17.10 -9.82
N ALA A 407 -1.01 18.32 -9.35
CA ALA A 407 0.34 18.78 -9.04
C ALA A 407 1.04 17.90 -7.99
N PHE A 408 0.29 17.40 -7.00
CA PHE A 408 0.80 16.44 -6.01
C PHE A 408 0.96 15.02 -6.56
N LYS A 409 -0.05 14.49 -7.25
CA LYS A 409 -0.06 13.10 -7.73
C LYS A 409 0.90 12.87 -8.89
N PHE A 410 1.07 13.87 -9.75
CA PHE A 410 1.83 13.78 -10.99
C PHE A 410 2.72 15.01 -11.16
N PRO A 411 3.71 15.21 -10.26
CA PRO A 411 4.70 16.27 -10.44
C PRO A 411 5.50 16.02 -11.72
N ARG A 412 6.33 16.99 -12.09
CA ARG A 412 7.19 16.90 -13.28
C ARG A 412 8.64 17.23 -12.90
N ALA A 413 9.55 16.30 -13.15
CA ALA A 413 10.98 16.58 -13.09
C ALA A 413 11.32 17.53 -14.24
N ARG A 414 11.81 18.73 -13.90
CA ARG A 414 11.97 19.85 -14.85
C ARG A 414 13.21 19.73 -15.74
N PHE A 415 13.38 18.60 -16.43
CA PHE A 415 14.43 18.41 -17.44
C PHE A 415 14.31 19.42 -18.59
N ASP A 416 13.11 19.86 -18.90
CA ASP A 416 12.85 20.94 -19.85
C ASP A 416 13.54 22.24 -19.45
N ALA A 417 13.42 22.62 -18.18
CA ALA A 417 14.09 23.79 -17.64
C ALA A 417 15.60 23.56 -17.47
N ALA A 418 16.02 22.36 -17.03
CA ALA A 418 17.41 21.99 -16.85
C ALA A 418 18.24 22.20 -18.13
N ILE A 419 17.71 21.81 -19.29
CA ILE A 419 18.36 22.00 -20.59
C ILE A 419 18.61 23.48 -20.86
N VAL A 420 17.60 24.33 -20.64
CA VAL A 420 17.69 25.78 -20.84
C VAL A 420 18.69 26.40 -19.87
N LEU A 421 18.59 26.10 -18.56
CA LEU A 421 19.50 26.65 -17.56
C LEU A 421 20.97 26.28 -17.84
N ALA A 422 21.21 25.06 -18.32
CA ALA A 422 22.53 24.61 -18.76
C ALA A 422 23.04 25.42 -19.98
N ASP A 423 22.20 25.67 -20.99
CA ASP A 423 22.58 26.46 -22.19
C ASP A 423 22.95 27.91 -21.84
N TYR A 424 22.36 28.46 -20.78
CA TYR A 424 22.70 29.78 -20.24
C TYR A 424 23.81 29.75 -19.17
N ASN A 425 24.46 28.60 -18.96
CA ASN A 425 25.57 28.43 -18.01
C ASN A 425 25.22 28.82 -16.57
N VAL A 426 23.98 28.53 -16.14
CA VAL A 426 23.57 28.68 -14.74
C VAL A 426 24.25 27.59 -13.92
N ARG A 427 25.02 28.00 -12.90
CA ARG A 427 25.91 27.10 -12.14
C ARG A 427 25.42 26.72 -10.75
N CYS A 428 24.39 27.37 -10.25
CA CYS A 428 23.75 27.06 -8.98
C CYS A 428 22.30 26.65 -9.22
N VAL A 429 22.02 25.36 -9.09
CA VAL A 429 20.69 24.77 -9.26
C VAL A 429 20.50 23.69 -8.20
N MET A 430 19.28 23.55 -7.72
CA MET A 430 18.75 22.36 -7.06
C MET A 430 17.25 22.25 -7.34
N ASP A 431 16.61 21.13 -7.01
CA ASP A 431 15.15 21.04 -7.01
C ASP A 431 14.55 21.49 -5.67
N ILE A 432 13.23 21.69 -5.65
CA ILE A 432 12.46 22.07 -4.47
C ILE A 432 11.63 20.86 -4.00
N SER A 433 12.09 20.19 -2.96
CA SER A 433 11.49 18.99 -2.40
C SER A 433 11.11 19.13 -0.92
N ASP A 434 11.87 19.92 -0.15
CA ASP A 434 11.62 20.19 1.29
C ASP A 434 10.90 21.53 1.53
N GLY A 435 10.49 22.19 0.44
CA GLY A 435 9.89 23.52 0.43
C GLY A 435 10.93 24.63 0.34
N LEU A 436 10.49 25.80 -0.16
CA LEU A 436 11.41 26.86 -0.57
C LEU A 436 12.36 27.30 0.55
N ALA A 437 11.89 27.40 1.80
CA ALA A 437 12.74 27.83 2.91
C ALA A 437 13.81 26.78 3.27
N GLY A 438 13.51 25.49 3.15
CA GLY A 438 14.47 24.41 3.38
C GLY A 438 15.58 24.44 2.33
N ASP A 439 15.18 24.41 1.07
CA ASP A 439 16.11 24.28 -0.06
C ASP A 439 16.92 25.56 -0.32
N ALA A 440 16.31 26.74 -0.17
CA ALA A 440 17.06 27.99 -0.18
C ALA A 440 18.13 28.03 0.93
N ARG A 441 17.84 27.49 2.12
CA ARG A 441 18.84 27.41 3.20
C ARG A 441 20.02 26.51 2.81
N HIS A 442 19.77 25.43 2.07
CA HIS A 442 20.84 24.57 1.56
C HIS A 442 21.76 25.33 0.60
N ILE A 443 21.21 26.11 -0.33
CA ILE A 443 22.00 27.00 -1.21
C ILE A 443 22.78 28.02 -0.37
N ALA A 444 22.10 28.78 0.50
CA ALA A 444 22.71 29.83 1.29
C ALA A 444 23.90 29.32 2.12
N ARG A 445 23.74 28.16 2.76
CA ARG A 445 24.80 27.48 3.52
C ARG A 445 25.95 27.04 2.64
N ALA A 446 25.66 26.35 1.54
CA ALA A 446 26.68 25.81 0.64
C ALA A 446 27.51 26.93 -0.03
N SER A 447 26.87 28.05 -0.36
CA SER A 447 27.51 29.21 -0.98
C SER A 447 28.14 30.20 0.00
N GLY A 448 27.84 30.10 1.30
CA GLY A 448 28.29 31.08 2.28
C GLY A 448 27.73 32.48 2.02
N ILE A 449 26.42 32.57 1.74
CA ILE A 449 25.70 33.81 1.42
C ILE A 449 24.44 33.95 2.29
N THR A 450 23.84 35.15 2.26
CA THR A 450 22.51 35.41 2.81
C THR A 450 21.51 35.52 1.67
N LEU A 451 20.41 34.75 1.70
CA LEU A 451 19.30 34.90 0.77
C LEU A 451 18.23 35.79 1.40
N CYS A 452 17.92 36.89 0.74
CA CYS A 452 16.88 37.82 1.15
C CYS A 452 15.67 37.70 0.22
N PHE A 453 14.56 37.18 0.75
CA PHE A 453 13.34 37.00 -0.05
C PHE A 453 12.64 38.32 -0.34
N ASP A 454 11.99 38.36 -1.50
CA ASP A 454 10.98 39.37 -1.82
C ASP A 454 9.67 39.01 -1.09
N VAL A 455 8.97 40.01 -0.54
CA VAL A 455 7.78 39.80 0.30
C VAL A 455 6.52 39.51 -0.53
N ASP A 456 6.54 39.85 -1.82
CA ASP A 456 5.40 39.71 -2.75
C ASP A 456 5.60 38.46 -3.62
N THR A 457 4.91 37.37 -3.30
CA THR A 457 5.20 36.06 -3.90
C THR A 457 4.50 35.89 -5.25
N ALA A 458 5.15 36.35 -6.32
CA ALA A 458 4.70 36.13 -7.71
C ALA A 458 4.58 34.64 -8.11
N VAL A 459 4.99 33.72 -7.23
CA VAL A 459 4.89 32.27 -7.39
C VAL A 459 3.59 31.66 -6.87
N CYS A 460 2.72 32.44 -6.21
CA CYS A 460 1.42 31.95 -5.78
C CYS A 460 0.47 31.87 -6.97
N SER A 461 -0.06 30.68 -7.26
CA SER A 461 -1.05 30.51 -8.32
C SER A 461 -2.49 30.82 -7.84
N ASP A 462 -3.36 31.22 -8.77
CA ASP A 462 -4.77 31.54 -8.47
C ASP A 462 -5.53 30.39 -7.80
N ASP A 463 -5.24 29.14 -8.18
CA ASP A 463 -5.86 27.95 -7.59
C ASP A 463 -5.38 27.70 -6.16
N LEU A 464 -4.09 27.91 -5.88
CA LEU A 464 -3.54 27.86 -4.52
C LEU A 464 -4.17 28.94 -3.63
N GLN A 465 -4.30 30.16 -4.15
CA GLN A 465 -4.90 31.27 -3.41
C GLN A 465 -6.35 30.95 -3.02
N ARG A 466 -7.17 30.49 -3.98
CA ARG A 466 -8.57 30.09 -3.72
C ARG A 466 -8.67 28.95 -2.72
N PHE A 467 -7.78 27.96 -2.80
CA PHE A 467 -7.73 26.86 -1.83
C PHE A 467 -7.47 27.39 -0.41
N CYS A 468 -6.45 28.25 -0.26
CA CYS A 468 -6.07 28.84 1.02
C CYS A 468 -7.21 29.68 1.61
N GLU A 469 -7.81 30.56 0.82
CA GLU A 469 -8.96 31.39 1.23
C GLU A 469 -10.14 30.54 1.74
N LYS A 470 -10.43 29.42 1.07
CA LYS A 470 -11.58 28.56 1.42
C LYS A 470 -11.31 27.62 2.59
N THR A 471 -10.06 27.23 2.81
CA THR A 471 -9.68 26.27 3.87
C THR A 471 -9.10 26.92 5.12
N GLY A 472 -8.84 28.24 5.08
CA GLY A 472 -8.19 28.97 6.17
C GLY A 472 -6.67 28.74 6.26
N ASN A 473 -6.08 28.08 5.25
CA ASN A 473 -4.63 27.93 5.13
C ASN A 473 -3.99 29.23 4.59
N ARG A 474 -2.67 29.36 4.77
CA ARG A 474 -1.89 30.51 4.28
C ARG A 474 -1.05 30.13 3.05
N PRO A 475 -1.10 30.87 1.94
CA PRO A 475 -0.27 30.59 0.78
C PRO A 475 1.22 30.56 1.09
N GLU A 476 1.69 31.42 2.00
CA GLU A 476 3.09 31.48 2.39
C GLU A 476 3.56 30.20 3.07
N GLU A 477 2.72 29.56 3.88
CA GLU A 477 3.04 28.29 4.52
C GLU A 477 3.15 27.17 3.47
N MET A 478 2.26 27.18 2.47
CA MET A 478 2.32 26.21 1.37
C MET A 478 3.57 26.39 0.52
N ILE A 479 3.97 27.63 0.21
CA ILE A 479 5.12 27.94 -0.65
C ILE A 479 6.45 27.71 0.07
N PHE A 480 6.59 28.17 1.30
CA PHE A 480 7.88 28.17 1.99
C PHE A 480 8.15 26.90 2.80
N SER A 481 7.10 26.28 3.34
CA SER A 481 7.19 25.07 4.17
C SER A 481 6.60 23.83 3.49
N GLY A 482 5.75 24.01 2.47
CA GLY A 482 5.23 22.90 1.68
C GLY A 482 6.28 22.38 0.70
N GLY A 483 6.54 21.08 0.76
CA GLY A 483 7.49 20.40 -0.11
C GLY A 483 6.85 19.78 -1.34
N GLU A 484 7.67 19.01 -2.05
CA GLU A 484 7.29 18.12 -3.15
C GLU A 484 6.72 18.85 -4.40
N ASP A 485 7.10 20.11 -4.64
CA ASP A 485 6.76 20.83 -5.88
C ASP A 485 7.63 20.37 -7.07
N TYR A 486 8.88 19.95 -6.82
CA TYR A 486 9.86 19.48 -7.83
C TYR A 486 10.18 20.46 -8.95
N GLU A 487 9.95 21.75 -8.68
CA GLU A 487 10.48 22.86 -9.49
C GLU A 487 11.98 23.03 -9.24
N LEU A 488 12.71 23.65 -10.17
CA LEU A 488 14.12 23.99 -9.96
C LEU A 488 14.26 25.35 -9.28
N LEU A 489 15.06 25.39 -8.22
CA LEU A 489 15.56 26.58 -7.55
C LEU A 489 16.97 26.89 -8.06
N PHE A 490 17.20 28.10 -8.56
CA PHE A 490 18.50 28.48 -9.11
C PHE A 490 18.89 29.92 -8.81
N ALA A 491 20.20 30.18 -8.81
CA ALA A 491 20.76 31.51 -8.64
C ALA A 491 21.62 31.90 -9.83
N CYS A 492 21.40 33.11 -10.36
CA CYS A 492 22.19 33.65 -11.45
C CYS A 492 22.10 35.19 -11.53
N PRO A 493 22.95 35.85 -12.34
CA PRO A 493 22.86 37.29 -12.56
C PRO A 493 21.50 37.69 -13.17
N PRO A 494 20.92 38.85 -12.79
CA PRO A 494 19.60 39.28 -13.29
C PRO A 494 19.50 39.39 -14.82
N GLU A 495 20.59 39.74 -15.50
CA GLU A 495 20.68 39.79 -16.97
C GLU A 495 20.58 38.40 -17.61
N THR A 496 21.13 37.37 -16.95
CA THR A 496 21.01 35.98 -17.41
C THR A 496 19.58 35.48 -17.19
N ALA A 497 18.99 35.76 -16.03
CA ALA A 497 17.60 35.40 -15.77
C ALA A 497 16.61 36.06 -16.75
N ARG A 498 16.82 37.32 -17.13
CA ARG A 498 16.00 37.99 -18.17
C ARG A 498 16.01 37.25 -19.50
N ARG A 499 17.18 36.84 -19.99
CA ARG A 499 17.29 36.08 -21.24
C ARG A 499 16.68 34.68 -21.14
N ILE A 500 16.77 34.05 -19.97
CA ILE A 500 16.06 32.79 -19.71
C ILE A 500 14.55 33.02 -19.73
N GLY A 501 14.07 34.13 -19.16
CA GLY A 501 12.67 34.55 -19.16
C GLY A 501 12.05 34.73 -20.54
N ASP A 502 12.87 35.05 -21.55
CA ASP A 502 12.43 35.15 -22.95
C ASP A 502 12.09 33.79 -23.58
N VAL A 503 12.60 32.68 -23.01
CA VAL A 503 12.42 31.32 -23.55
C VAL A 503 11.59 30.40 -22.64
N MET A 504 11.53 30.68 -21.34
CA MET A 504 10.68 29.93 -20.40
C MET A 504 10.28 30.79 -19.18
N PRO A 505 9.14 30.48 -18.53
CA PRO A 505 8.76 31.16 -17.29
C PRO A 505 9.80 31.00 -16.19
N VAL A 506 10.17 32.11 -15.56
CA VAL A 506 11.02 32.15 -14.36
C VAL A 506 10.44 33.16 -13.38
N TYR A 507 10.45 32.81 -12.11
CA TYR A 507 9.87 33.61 -11.04
C TYR A 507 10.97 34.04 -10.10
N ARG A 508 11.12 35.34 -9.92
CA ARG A 508 12.11 35.90 -8.99
C ARG A 508 11.60 35.75 -7.56
N LEU A 509 12.48 35.26 -6.68
CA LEU A 509 12.18 34.97 -5.29
C LEU A 509 12.90 35.90 -4.32
N GLY A 510 14.06 36.44 -4.73
CA GLY A 510 14.86 37.27 -3.85
C GLY A 510 16.27 37.53 -4.37
N ARG A 511 17.13 38.00 -3.45
CA ARG A 511 18.51 38.43 -3.72
C ARG A 511 19.53 37.60 -2.97
N CYS A 512 20.66 37.32 -3.62
CA CYS A 512 21.85 36.78 -2.99
C CYS A 512 22.73 37.92 -2.48
N LEU A 513 22.91 37.99 -1.15
CA LEU A 513 23.70 39.00 -0.46
C LEU A 513 24.97 38.40 0.13
N SER A 514 25.96 39.24 0.41
CA SER A 514 27.11 38.82 1.24
C SER A 514 26.62 38.31 2.59
N PHE A 515 27.21 37.21 3.07
CA PHE A 515 26.80 36.62 4.35
C PHE A 515 26.99 37.61 5.51
N ASP A 516 25.93 37.79 6.30
CA ASP A 516 25.89 38.77 7.39
C ASP A 516 25.59 38.16 8.77
N GLY A 517 25.64 36.83 8.87
CA GLY A 517 25.34 36.08 10.09
C GLY A 517 24.03 35.29 10.04
N GLU A 518 23.14 35.59 9.09
CA GLU A 518 21.90 34.86 8.87
C GLU A 518 21.83 34.29 7.45
N TYR A 519 21.34 33.05 7.29
CA TYR A 519 21.25 32.44 5.97
C TYR A 519 20.04 32.89 5.17
N LEU A 520 18.91 33.17 5.84
CA LEU A 520 17.64 33.55 5.22
C LEU A 520 17.11 34.82 5.88
N ARG A 521 16.68 35.79 5.09
CA ARG A 521 16.02 37.04 5.54
C ARG A 521 14.69 37.23 4.85
N ASN A 522 13.81 38.00 5.50
CA ASN A 522 12.44 38.29 5.06
C ASN A 522 11.59 37.03 4.84
N LEU A 523 11.76 36.01 5.68
CA LEU A 523 10.81 34.91 5.72
C LEU A 523 9.47 35.40 6.27
N PRO A 524 8.34 34.97 5.70
CA PRO A 524 7.03 35.28 6.26
C PRO A 524 6.89 34.77 7.70
N GLU A 525 6.14 35.52 8.53
CA GLU A 525 5.94 35.18 9.93
C GLU A 525 5.22 33.82 10.09
N GLY A 526 5.73 32.97 10.99
CA GLY A 526 5.19 31.63 11.26
C GLY A 526 5.71 30.50 10.36
N VAL A 527 6.54 30.80 9.35
CA VAL A 527 7.12 29.80 8.45
C VAL A 527 8.36 29.15 9.08
N ALA A 528 8.35 27.82 9.20
CA ALA A 528 9.50 27.01 9.59
C ALA A 528 9.78 25.93 8.54
N PRO A 529 11.06 25.64 8.20
CA PRO A 529 11.36 24.59 7.23
C PRO A 529 10.98 23.21 7.71
N PHE A 530 10.55 22.36 6.78
CA PHE A 530 10.24 20.96 7.05
C PHE A 530 11.47 20.21 7.57
N GLN A 531 11.27 19.32 8.54
CA GLN A 531 12.34 18.48 9.12
C GLN A 531 11.79 17.10 9.49
N HIS A 532 12.28 16.03 8.84
CA HIS A 532 11.90 14.64 9.14
C HIS A 532 12.16 14.20 10.60
N GLY A 533 13.07 14.86 11.32
CA GLY A 533 13.44 14.54 12.71
C GLY A 533 12.63 15.28 13.79
N HIS A 534 11.82 16.28 13.40
CA HIS A 534 10.89 16.92 14.31
C HIS A 534 9.49 16.38 14.01
N ALA A 535 9.04 15.44 14.85
CA ALA A 535 7.62 15.18 15.00
C ALA A 535 6.96 16.50 15.41
N GLY A 536 6.42 17.23 14.43
CA GLY A 536 5.42 18.24 14.71
C GLY A 536 4.30 17.53 15.46
N SER A 537 4.17 17.82 16.74
CA SER A 537 2.96 17.56 17.50
C SER A 537 1.82 18.26 16.77
N GLY A 538 0.96 17.48 16.11
CA GLY A 538 -0.16 17.98 15.33
C GLY A 538 -1.10 16.83 14.99
N ASP A 539 -1.89 16.47 16.01
CA ASP A 539 -3.14 15.69 16.06
C ASP A 539 -3.17 14.21 15.60
#